data_AF-A0A562HQP2-F1
#
_entry.id   AF-A0A562HQP2-F1
#
_cell.length_a   1.000
_cell.length_b   1.000
_cell.length_c   1.000
_cell.angle_alpha   90.00
_cell.angle_beta   90.00
_cell.angle_gamma   90.00
#
_symmetry.space_group_name_H-M   'P 1'
#
loop_
_entity.id
_entity.type
_entity.pdbx_description
1 polymer ?
#
loop_
_entity_poly.entity_id
_entity_poly.type
_entity_poly.pdbx_seq_one_letter_code
_entity_poly.pdbx_strand_id
1 'polypeptide(L)'
;MDKLFEKLKEYLHMDDEIPFDEFSQYYKSLIECLNTTFEEMDQDTRIKARYACSIVQANAESREKREKKNAKAYKKINAKTAFWMNAINYRLLKEGLTQAEIDQGMEAINDSI
;
A
#
# COMPACT_ATOMS: atom_id res chain seq x y z
N MET A 1 7.10 -2.78 -8.96
CA MET A 1 6.05 -3.20 -8.01
C MET A 1 6.29 -4.60 -7.47
N ASP A 2 6.51 -5.62 -8.30
CA ASP A 2 6.61 -7.02 -7.83
C ASP A 2 7.61 -7.25 -6.70
N LYS A 3 8.82 -6.70 -6.77
CA LYS A 3 9.81 -6.81 -5.67
C LYS A 3 9.31 -6.24 -4.34
N LEU A 4 8.60 -5.11 -4.39
CA LEU A 4 8.00 -4.52 -3.19
C LEU A 4 6.87 -5.40 -2.68
N PHE A 5 6.10 -5.98 -3.58
CA PHE A 5 4.98 -6.85 -3.24
C PHE A 5 5.43 -8.16 -2.58
N GLU A 6 6.49 -8.79 -3.08
CA GLU A 6 7.08 -9.97 -2.43
C GLU A 6 7.62 -9.61 -1.04
N LYS A 7 8.29 -8.46 -0.90
CA LYS A 7 8.73 -7.98 0.41
C LYS A 7 7.56 -7.70 1.37
N LEU A 8 6.43 -7.21 0.86
CA LEU A 8 5.21 -7.02 1.64
C LEU A 8 4.69 -8.36 2.18
N LYS A 9 4.63 -9.39 1.33
CA LYS A 9 4.21 -10.73 1.74
C LYS A 9 5.10 -11.27 2.86
N GLU A 10 6.42 -11.15 2.70
CA GLU A 10 7.36 -11.54 3.76
C GLU A 10 7.00 -10.88 5.11
N TYR A 11 6.70 -9.57 5.11
CA TYR A 11 6.28 -8.87 6.34
C TYR A 11 4.92 -9.33 6.88
N LEU A 12 3.98 -9.70 6.01
CA LEU A 12 2.66 -10.18 6.42
C LEU A 12 2.70 -11.59 7.02
N HIS A 13 3.72 -12.38 6.69
CA HIS A 13 3.98 -13.69 7.30
C HIS A 13 4.80 -13.63 8.59
N MET A 14 5.23 -12.44 9.03
CA MET A 14 5.97 -12.28 10.28
C MET A 14 5.02 -12.20 11.48
N ASP A 15 5.42 -12.81 12.59
CA ASP A 15 4.72 -12.71 13.87
C ASP A 15 4.99 -11.37 14.59
N ASP A 16 6.13 -10.75 14.29
CA ASP A 16 6.60 -9.53 14.94
C ASP A 16 6.47 -8.29 14.06
N GLU A 17 6.16 -7.17 14.70
CA GLU A 17 6.11 -5.88 14.02
C GLU A 17 7.52 -5.36 13.66
N ILE A 18 7.74 -5.05 12.39
CA ILE A 18 8.99 -4.42 11.93
C ILE A 18 9.25 -3.06 12.58
N PRO A 19 10.52 -2.68 12.86
CA PRO A 19 10.88 -1.38 13.42
C PRO A 19 10.44 -0.20 12.54
N PHE A 20 10.33 1.00 13.13
CA PHE A 20 9.92 2.21 12.42
C PHE A 20 10.79 2.53 11.21
N ASP A 21 12.12 2.40 11.32
CA ASP A 21 13.02 2.76 10.23
C ASP A 21 12.84 1.84 9.01
N GLU A 22 12.64 0.55 9.24
CA GLU A 22 12.35 -0.43 8.19
C GLU A 22 10.98 -0.18 7.54
N PHE A 23 9.95 0.06 8.36
CA PHE A 23 8.62 0.44 7.88
C PHE A 23 8.67 1.73 7.04
N SER A 24 9.39 2.74 7.52
CA SER A 24 9.56 4.02 6.84
C SER A 24 10.29 3.86 5.52
N GLN A 25 11.31 2.99 5.48
CA GLN A 25 12.06 2.73 4.26
C GLN A 25 11.22 2.01 3.22
N TYR A 26 10.46 0.98 3.62
CA TYR A 26 9.52 0.30 2.72
C TYR A 26 8.50 1.28 2.13
N TYR A 27 7.89 2.12 2.98
CA TYR A 27 6.98 3.18 2.53
C TYR A 27 7.64 4.11 1.50
N LYS A 28 8.86 4.59 1.75
CA LYS A 28 9.56 5.48 0.81
C LYS A 28 9.77 4.82 -0.56
N SER A 29 10.20 3.56 -0.57
CA SER A 29 10.38 2.81 -1.82
C SER A 29 9.07 2.55 -2.55
N LEU A 30 7.96 2.33 -1.83
CA LEU A 30 6.63 2.24 -2.41
C LEU A 30 6.22 3.56 -3.08
N ILE A 31 6.37 4.68 -2.38
CA ILE A 31 6.04 6.01 -2.92
C ILE A 31 6.91 6.37 -4.11
N GLU A 32 8.21 6.03 -4.07
CA GLU A 32 9.12 6.23 -5.18
C GLU A 32 8.67 5.43 -6.40
N CYS A 33 8.38 4.13 -6.24
CA CYS A 33 7.85 3.29 -7.32
C CYS A 33 6.56 3.86 -7.93
N LEU A 34 5.64 4.34 -7.10
CA LEU A 34 4.40 4.97 -7.58
C LEU A 34 4.68 6.27 -8.34
N ASN A 35 5.55 7.14 -7.83
CA ASN A 35 5.89 8.38 -8.54
C ASN A 35 6.54 8.12 -9.91
N THR A 36 7.33 7.05 -10.05
CA THR A 36 8.14 6.83 -11.26
C THR A 36 7.48 5.92 -12.28
N THR A 37 6.72 4.91 -11.85
CA THR A 37 6.22 3.86 -12.76
C THR A 37 4.71 3.79 -12.86
N PHE A 38 3.95 4.57 -12.07
CA PHE A 38 2.49 4.44 -12.01
C PHE A 38 1.80 4.60 -13.36
N GLU A 39 2.22 5.51 -14.23
CA GLU A 39 1.56 5.69 -15.53
C GLU A 39 1.73 4.46 -16.45
N GLU A 40 2.78 3.66 -16.26
CA GLU A 40 3.12 2.49 -17.07
C GLU A 40 2.54 1.18 -16.53
N MET A 41 1.97 1.19 -15.32
CA MET A 41 1.40 -0.01 -14.70
C MET A 41 0.14 -0.48 -15.45
N ASP A 42 0.04 -1.78 -15.64
CA ASP A 42 -1.21 -2.44 -16.01
C ASP A 42 -2.19 -2.53 -14.82
N GLN A 43 -3.40 -3.00 -15.09
CA GLN A 43 -4.47 -3.08 -14.10
C GLN A 43 -4.10 -3.97 -12.91
N ASP A 44 -3.55 -5.16 -13.16
CA ASP A 44 -3.10 -6.09 -12.13
C ASP A 44 -2.04 -5.47 -11.22
N THR A 45 -1.05 -4.79 -11.81
CA THR A 45 0.01 -4.10 -11.08
C THR A 45 -0.54 -2.94 -10.26
N ARG A 46 -1.53 -2.20 -10.79
CA ARG A 46 -2.25 -1.16 -10.05
C ARG A 46 -3.03 -1.75 -8.88
N ILE A 47 -3.69 -2.89 -9.03
CA ILE A 47 -4.40 -3.57 -7.93
C ILE A 47 -3.41 -3.98 -6.83
N LYS A 48 -2.27 -4.59 -7.19
CA LYS A 48 -1.18 -4.89 -6.22
C LYS A 48 -0.68 -3.64 -5.50
N ALA A 49 -0.47 -2.56 -6.24
CA ALA A 49 0.00 -1.29 -5.68
C ALA A 49 -1.04 -0.66 -4.73
N ARG A 50 -2.33 -0.80 -5.06
CA ARG A 50 -3.45 -0.38 -4.21
C ARG A 50 -3.48 -1.18 -2.91
N TYR A 51 -3.30 -2.50 -2.98
CA TYR A 51 -3.19 -3.39 -1.82
C TYR A 51 -2.02 -3.04 -0.92
N ALA A 52 -0.83 -2.82 -1.51
CA ALA A 52 0.33 -2.38 -0.74
C ALA A 52 0.07 -1.06 -0.01
N CYS A 53 -0.59 -0.09 -0.66
CA CYS A 53 -0.98 1.16 -0.01
C CYS A 53 -1.95 0.95 1.16
N SER A 54 -2.95 0.06 1.03
CA SER A 54 -3.93 -0.18 2.11
C SER A 54 -3.28 -0.82 3.33
N ILE A 55 -2.37 -1.78 3.15
CA ILE A 55 -1.63 -2.40 4.25
C ILE A 55 -0.77 -1.36 4.98
N VAL A 56 0.01 -0.57 4.24
CA VAL A 56 0.87 0.47 4.83
C VAL A 56 0.03 1.55 5.52
N GLN A 57 -1.11 1.93 4.94
CA GLN A 57 -2.03 2.89 5.55
C GLN A 57 -2.58 2.39 6.89
N ALA A 58 -3.18 1.19 6.91
CA ALA A 58 -3.80 0.63 8.11
C ALA A 58 -2.77 0.43 9.23
N ASN A 59 -1.56 -0.02 8.88
CA ASN A 59 -0.47 -0.17 9.83
C ASN A 59 -0.02 1.19 10.38
N ALA A 60 0.17 2.20 9.53
CA ALA A 60 0.50 3.55 9.97
C ALA A 60 -0.59 4.16 10.88
N GLU A 61 -1.87 4.00 10.54
CA GLU A 61 -2.98 4.49 11.35
C GLU A 61 -3.00 3.83 12.74
N SER A 62 -2.80 2.51 12.80
CA SER A 62 -2.72 1.78 14.07
C SER A 62 -1.55 2.26 14.93
N ARG A 63 -0.35 2.40 14.32
CA ARG A 63 0.85 2.86 15.03
C ARG A 63 0.76 4.32 15.47
N GLU A 64 0.16 5.20 14.67
CA GLU A 64 -0.10 6.60 15.04
C GLU A 64 -0.86 6.70 16.38
N LYS A 65 -1.86 5.84 16.58
CA LYS A 65 -2.72 5.86 17.77
C LYS A 65 -2.01 5.37 19.04
N ARG A 66 -1.01 4.49 18.91
CA ARG A 66 -0.36 3.82 20.05
C ARG A 66 1.07 4.29 20.33
N GLU A 67 1.76 4.90 19.38
CA GLU A 67 3.16 5.32 19.52
C GLU A 67 3.33 6.85 19.39
N LYS A 68 3.75 7.52 20.48
CA LYS A 68 3.90 8.99 20.49
C LYS A 68 5.15 9.49 19.76
N LYS A 69 6.24 8.72 19.74
CA LYS A 69 7.55 9.17 19.22
C LYS A 69 7.47 9.45 17.71
N ASN A 70 6.89 8.54 16.94
CA ASN A 70 6.78 8.66 15.48
C ASN A 70 5.38 9.02 14.97
N ALA A 71 4.41 9.35 15.84
CA ALA A 71 3.02 9.66 15.47
C ALA A 71 2.90 10.61 14.27
N LYS A 72 3.67 11.71 14.25
CA LYS A 72 3.65 12.68 13.14
C LYS A 72 4.09 12.08 11.81
N ALA A 73 5.04 11.14 11.84
CA ALA A 73 5.49 10.45 10.64
C ALA A 73 4.41 9.47 10.16
N TYR A 74 3.82 8.67 11.06
CA TYR A 74 2.73 7.77 10.73
C TYR A 74 1.52 8.49 10.15
N LYS A 75 1.13 9.64 10.71
CA LYS A 75 0.05 10.48 10.17
C LYS A 75 0.30 10.89 8.72
N LYS A 76 1.54 11.26 8.39
CA LYS A 76 1.94 11.61 7.02
C LYS A 76 1.91 10.41 6.09
N ILE A 77 2.39 9.25 6.56
CA ILE A 77 2.37 8.00 5.79
C ILE A 77 0.93 7.63 5.47
N ASN A 78 0.04 7.58 6.47
CA ASN A 78 -1.40 7.34 6.31
C ASN A 78 -2.02 8.26 5.25
N ALA A 79 -1.84 9.58 5.40
CA ALA A 79 -2.39 10.54 4.45
C ALA A 79 -1.85 10.33 3.02
N LYS A 80 -0.56 10.01 2.86
CA LYS A 80 0.05 9.83 1.54
C LYS A 80 -0.36 8.51 0.88
N THR A 81 -0.48 7.43 1.63
CA THR A 81 -1.00 6.16 1.08
C THR A 81 -2.49 6.26 0.76
N ALA A 82 -3.29 6.97 1.56
CA ALA A 82 -4.68 7.29 1.24
C ALA A 82 -4.82 8.06 -0.08
N PHE A 83 -3.97 9.07 -0.28
CA PHE A 83 -3.92 9.81 -1.55
C PHE A 83 -3.67 8.88 -2.74
N TRP A 84 -2.67 8.00 -2.63
CA TRP A 84 -2.32 7.08 -3.70
C TRP A 84 -3.40 6.02 -3.94
N MET A 85 -4.01 5.48 -2.91
CA MET A 85 -5.16 4.59 -3.06
C MET A 85 -6.28 5.24 -3.89
N ASN A 86 -6.62 6.49 -3.58
CA ASN A 86 -7.65 7.21 -4.33
C ASN A 86 -7.23 7.46 -5.79
N ALA A 87 -5.97 7.83 -6.04
CA ALA A 87 -5.44 8.03 -7.39
C ALA A 87 -5.44 6.74 -8.21
N ILE A 88 -4.99 5.62 -7.61
CA ILE A 88 -4.99 4.30 -8.24
C ILE A 88 -6.42 3.85 -8.55
N ASN A 89 -7.34 3.98 -7.58
CA ASN A 89 -8.74 3.63 -7.75
C ASN A 89 -9.38 4.42 -8.89
N TYR A 90 -9.16 5.74 -8.92
CA TYR A 90 -9.63 6.60 -10.00
C TYR A 90 -9.11 6.15 -11.37
N ARG A 91 -7.83 5.76 -11.46
CA ARG A 91 -7.24 5.31 -12.71
C ARG A 91 -7.81 3.96 -13.17
N LEU A 92 -7.98 3.00 -12.27
CA LEU A 92 -8.59 1.70 -12.57
C LEU A 92 -10.04 1.86 -13.08
N LEU A 93 -10.83 2.73 -12.44
CA LEU A 93 -12.19 3.05 -12.89
C LEU A 93 -12.18 3.67 -14.30
N LYS A 94 -11.20 4.54 -14.60
CA LYS A 94 -11.03 5.12 -15.95
C LYS A 94 -10.61 4.09 -17.00
N GLU A 95 -9.92 3.04 -16.58
CA GLU A 95 -9.49 1.93 -17.44
C GLU A 95 -10.61 0.88 -17.66
N GLY A 96 -11.79 1.10 -17.07
CA GLY A 96 -13.01 0.33 -17.35
C GLY A 96 -13.42 -0.65 -16.26
N LEU A 97 -12.66 -0.79 -15.17
CA LEU A 97 -13.08 -1.61 -14.04
C LEU A 97 -14.22 -0.95 -13.28
N THR A 98 -15.08 -1.77 -12.70
CA THR A 98 -16.05 -1.38 -11.68
C THR A 98 -15.40 -1.40 -10.29
N GLN A 99 -16.02 -0.72 -9.32
CA GLN A 99 -15.55 -0.77 -7.94
C GLN A 99 -15.56 -2.21 -7.39
N ALA A 100 -16.56 -3.00 -7.76
CA ALA A 100 -16.67 -4.41 -7.34
C ALA A 100 -15.50 -5.26 -7.85
N GLU A 101 -15.07 -5.07 -9.10
CA GLU A 101 -13.91 -5.80 -9.65
C GLU A 101 -12.61 -5.40 -8.98
N ILE A 102 -12.44 -4.11 -8.65
CA ILE A 102 -11.28 -3.62 -7.89
C ILE A 102 -11.25 -4.26 -6.49
N ASP A 103 -12.39 -4.26 -5.81
CA ASP A 103 -12.52 -4.81 -4.45
C ASP A 103 -12.28 -6.33 -4.46
N GLN A 104 -12.84 -7.05 -5.46
CA GLN A 104 -12.61 -8.47 -5.65
C GLN A 104 -11.13 -8.78 -5.94
N GLY A 105 -10.45 -7.95 -6.74
CA GLY A 105 -9.01 -8.10 -6.99
C GLY A 105 -8.17 -7.93 -5.72
N MET A 106 -8.57 -7.00 -4.84
CA MET A 106 -7.92 -6.80 -3.54
C MET A 106 -8.17 -7.97 -2.57
N GLU A 107 -9.39 -8.51 -2.55
CA GLU A 107 -9.76 -9.68 -1.75
C GLU A 107 -9.03 -10.94 -2.23
N ALA A 108 -8.98 -11.18 -3.54
CA ALA A 108 -8.24 -12.31 -4.11
C ALA A 108 -6.74 -12.26 -3.77
N ILE A 109 -6.14 -11.06 -3.74
CA ILE A 109 -4.78 -10.88 -3.24
C ILE A 109 -4.70 -11.29 -1.76
N ASN A 110 -5.60 -10.77 -0.93
CA ASN A 110 -5.60 -11.04 0.50
C ASN A 110 -5.68 -12.54 0.82
N ASP A 111 -6.55 -13.26 0.11
CA ASP A 111 -6.76 -14.69 0.30
C ASP A 111 -5.58 -15.56 -0.20
N SER A 112 -4.71 -14.97 -1.02
CA SER A 112 -3.54 -15.66 -1.59
C SER A 112 -2.26 -15.53 -0.76
N ILE A 113 -2.30 -14.77 0.33
CA ILE A 113 -1.18 -14.51 1.25
C ILE A 113 -1.40 -15.35 2.50
#